data_AF-A0A132CFA8-F1
#
_entry.id   AF-A0A132CFA8-F1
#
_cell.length_a   1.000
_cell.length_b   1.000
_cell.length_c   1.000
_cell.angle_alpha   90.00
_cell.angle_beta   90.00
_cell.angle_gamma   90.00
#
_symmetry.space_group_name_H-M   'P 1'
#
loop_
_entity.id
_entity.type
_entity.pdbx_description
1 polymer ?
#
loop_
_entity_poly.entity_id
_entity_poly.type
_entity_poly.pdbx_seq_one_letter_code
_entity_poly.pdbx_strand_id
1 'polypeptide(L)'
;MWATLSPETFRKLYDELAQANGDDTIKRMSKTKDGVAVVLSDTQFQRGVAEMKKLDLANGRFKSKLGIRLSIDSKGGVTKITVVGDRSDPINLMRFIGAVGVVNTMLNPGLDEKANTDFLATLGLMRGDDDPSVGQPVSSFNHGGAFQCVSMPSDQTTGVGCVVEPRS
;
A
#
# COMPACT_ATOMS: atom_id res chain seq x y z
N MET A 1 7.41 -23.65 -6.52
CA MET A 1 8.48 -23.25 -5.60
C MET A 1 8.63 -21.74 -5.73
N TRP A 2 7.94 -20.97 -4.90
CA TRP A 2 8.01 -19.51 -4.98
C TRP A 2 9.35 -19.05 -4.41
N ALA A 3 10.05 -18.19 -5.15
CA ALA A 3 11.30 -17.62 -4.69
C ALA A 3 11.04 -16.80 -3.43
N THR A 4 11.89 -16.95 -2.42
CA THR A 4 11.87 -16.10 -1.24
C THR A 4 11.99 -14.64 -1.69
N LEU A 5 10.95 -13.83 -1.42
CA LEU A 5 10.92 -12.42 -1.80
C LEU A 5 12.03 -11.67 -1.06
N SER A 6 13.12 -11.28 -1.72
CA SER A 6 14.14 -10.42 -1.10
C SER A 6 13.76 -8.93 -1.23
N PRO A 7 14.36 -8.01 -0.45
CA PRO A 7 14.17 -6.57 -0.63
C PRO A 7 14.49 -6.07 -2.05
N GLU A 8 15.49 -6.65 -2.71
CA GLU A 8 15.87 -6.31 -4.09
C GLU A 8 14.81 -6.78 -5.09
N THR A 9 14.29 -8.00 -4.91
CA THR A 9 13.19 -8.54 -5.71
C THR A 9 11.92 -7.73 -5.50
N PHE A 10 11.60 -7.38 -4.25
CA PHE A 10 10.50 -6.46 -3.92
C PHE A 10 10.65 -5.16 -4.69
N ARG A 11 11.83 -4.53 -4.67
CA ARG A 11 12.06 -3.28 -5.40
C ARG A 11 11.78 -3.41 -6.88
N LYS A 12 12.37 -4.44 -7.50
CA LYS A 12 12.24 -4.66 -8.94
C LYS A 12 10.78 -4.81 -9.34
N LEU A 13 10.04 -5.70 -8.67
CA LEU A 13 8.64 -5.98 -9.00
C LEU A 13 7.73 -4.78 -8.71
N TYR A 14 7.95 -4.09 -7.58
CA TYR A 14 7.18 -2.89 -7.24
C TYR A 14 7.39 -1.78 -8.28
N ASP A 15 8.65 -1.49 -8.65
CA ASP A 15 8.94 -0.44 -9.62
C ASP A 15 8.39 -0.77 -11.01
N GLU A 16 8.45 -2.03 -11.44
CA GLU A 16 7.88 -2.50 -12.72
C GLU A 16 6.36 -2.31 -12.76
N LEU A 17 5.66 -2.75 -11.71
CA LEU A 17 4.20 -2.61 -11.61
C LEU A 17 3.77 -1.14 -11.45
N ALA A 18 4.47 -0.37 -10.62
CA ALA A 18 4.17 1.04 -10.42
C ALA A 18 4.34 1.82 -11.73
N GLN A 19 5.39 1.55 -12.51
CA GLN A 19 5.58 2.19 -13.82
C GLN A 19 4.46 1.84 -14.80
N ALA A 20 4.04 0.57 -14.86
CA ALA A 20 2.94 0.14 -15.72
C ALA A 20 1.61 0.85 -15.38
N ASN A 21 1.39 1.12 -14.09
CA ASN A 21 0.17 1.77 -13.60
C ASN A 21 0.25 3.32 -13.60
N GLY A 22 1.40 3.90 -13.91
CA GLY A 22 1.61 5.35 -13.80
C GLY A 22 1.76 5.86 -12.36
N ASP A 23 2.13 4.98 -11.43
CA ASP A 23 2.33 5.25 -10.01
C ASP A 23 3.77 5.68 -9.67
N ASP A 24 3.99 6.07 -8.42
CA ASP A 24 5.32 6.39 -7.91
C ASP A 24 6.18 5.15 -7.64
N THR A 25 7.44 5.23 -8.07
CA THR A 25 8.44 4.17 -7.87
C THR A 25 9.21 4.37 -6.56
N ILE A 26 10.00 3.38 -6.17
CA ILE A 26 10.84 3.41 -4.97
C ILE A 26 12.03 4.35 -5.21
N LYS A 27 12.01 5.48 -4.50
CA LYS A 27 13.11 6.45 -4.45
C LYS A 27 14.28 5.94 -3.62
N ARG A 28 14.01 5.28 -2.48
CA ARG A 28 15.06 4.80 -1.57
C ARG A 28 14.57 3.63 -0.72
N MET A 29 15.46 2.65 -0.52
CA MET A 29 15.33 1.64 0.53
C MET A 29 16.45 1.80 1.54
N SER A 30 16.14 1.72 2.82
CA SER A 30 17.12 1.92 3.90
C SER A 30 16.93 0.86 4.97
N LYS A 31 18.00 0.15 5.32
CA LYS A 31 17.99 -0.78 6.45
C LYS A 31 17.74 -0.01 7.75
N THR A 32 16.88 -0.56 8.60
CA THR A 32 16.56 -0.07 9.93
C THR A 32 16.74 -1.21 10.94
N LYS A 33 16.58 -0.92 12.24
CA LYS A 33 16.61 -1.95 13.28
C LYS A 33 15.53 -3.02 13.09
N ASP A 34 14.39 -2.61 12.51
CA ASP A 34 13.18 -3.44 12.39
C ASP A 34 12.97 -3.99 10.95
N GLY A 35 13.99 -3.88 10.09
CA GLY A 35 13.95 -4.38 8.71
C GLY A 35 14.38 -3.34 7.67
N VAL A 36 13.55 -3.06 6.68
CA VAL A 36 13.84 -2.11 5.60
C VAL A 36 12.72 -1.10 5.46
N ALA A 37 13.04 0.19 5.59
CA ALA A 37 12.14 1.29 5.27
C ALA A 37 12.20 1.58 3.77
N VAL A 38 11.03 1.71 3.15
CA VAL A 38 10.86 1.99 1.73
C VAL A 38 10.23 3.37 1.58
N VAL A 39 10.90 4.24 0.83
CA VAL A 39 10.44 5.59 0.51
C VAL A 39 10.16 5.65 -0.99
N LEU A 40 8.91 5.96 -1.34
CA LEU A 40 8.51 6.17 -2.72
C LEU A 40 8.87 7.60 -3.18
N SER A 41 8.97 7.80 -4.49
CA SER A 41 8.85 9.14 -5.06
C SER A 41 7.46 9.70 -4.76
N ASP A 42 7.30 11.00 -4.89
CA ASP A 42 6.02 11.69 -4.81
C ASP A 42 5.70 12.44 -6.12
N THR A 43 6.42 12.15 -7.20
CA THR A 43 6.29 12.84 -8.48
C THR A 43 4.90 12.63 -9.08
N GLN A 44 4.43 11.38 -9.18
CA GLN A 44 3.12 11.08 -9.76
C GLN A 44 1.99 11.54 -8.84
N PHE A 45 2.17 11.42 -7.52
CA PHE A 45 1.26 12.01 -6.55
C PHE A 45 1.07 13.51 -6.73
N GLN A 46 2.18 14.26 -6.77
CA GLN A 46 2.13 15.72 -6.90
C GLN A 46 1.56 16.13 -8.26
N ARG A 47 1.81 15.34 -9.32
CA ARG A 47 1.16 15.53 -10.62
C ARG A 47 -0.35 15.35 -10.52
N GLY A 48 -0.83 14.25 -9.93
CA GLY A 48 -2.26 14.02 -9.72
C GLY A 48 -2.93 15.12 -8.90
N VAL A 49 -2.28 15.56 -7.82
CA VAL A 49 -2.72 16.72 -7.01
C VAL A 49 -2.82 17.99 -7.86
N ALA A 50 -1.85 18.25 -8.73
CA ALA A 50 -1.86 19.43 -9.60
C ALA A 50 -3.02 19.38 -10.61
N GLU A 51 -3.32 18.21 -11.18
CA GLU A 51 -4.46 18.08 -12.11
C GLU A 51 -5.80 18.28 -11.39
N MET A 52 -6.00 17.71 -10.21
CA MET A 52 -7.23 17.94 -9.43
C MET A 52 -7.43 19.41 -9.06
N LYS A 53 -6.34 20.14 -8.75
CA LYS A 53 -6.41 21.57 -8.49
C LYS A 53 -6.83 22.38 -9.71
N LYS A 54 -6.35 22.02 -10.91
CA LYS A 54 -6.77 22.69 -12.16
C LYS A 54 -8.26 22.53 -12.43
N LEU A 55 -8.84 21.42 -11.98
CA LEU A 55 -10.26 21.11 -12.09
C LEU A 55 -11.09 21.64 -10.90
N ASP A 56 -10.49 22.36 -9.96
CA ASP A 56 -11.11 22.81 -8.69
C ASP A 56 -11.73 21.68 -7.85
N LEU A 57 -11.17 20.46 -7.97
CA LEU A 57 -11.62 19.27 -7.23
C LEU A 57 -10.85 19.06 -5.92
N ALA A 58 -9.76 19.79 -5.72
CA ALA A 58 -8.94 19.70 -4.51
C ALA A 58 -8.33 21.05 -4.17
N ASN A 59 -8.40 21.45 -2.90
CA ASN A 59 -7.86 22.70 -2.39
C ASN A 59 -6.86 22.44 -1.25
N GLY A 60 -5.78 23.22 -1.19
CA GLY A 60 -4.77 23.14 -0.11
C GLY A 60 -3.43 22.51 -0.49
N ARG A 61 -2.63 22.14 0.53
CA ARG A 61 -1.30 21.55 0.39
C ARG A 61 -1.32 20.07 0.76
N PHE A 62 -1.16 19.21 -0.24
CA PHE A 62 -1.14 17.76 -0.07
C PHE A 62 0.31 17.27 0.02
N LYS A 63 0.61 16.53 1.09
CA LYS A 63 1.85 15.79 1.24
C LYS A 63 1.51 14.32 1.28
N SER A 64 2.33 13.50 0.64
CA SER A 64 2.17 12.06 0.73
C SER A 64 2.47 11.61 2.16
N LYS A 65 1.54 10.85 2.74
CA LYS A 65 1.68 10.20 4.04
C LYS A 65 1.82 8.68 3.92
N LEU A 66 2.12 8.19 2.71
CA LEU A 66 2.33 6.78 2.43
C LEU A 66 3.71 6.33 2.93
N GLY A 67 3.75 5.22 3.67
CA GLY A 67 4.97 4.55 4.09
C GLY A 67 4.91 3.06 3.85
N ILE A 68 6.02 2.45 3.43
CA ILE A 68 6.15 1.00 3.30
C ILE A 68 7.34 0.53 4.14
N ARG A 69 7.18 -0.59 4.85
CA ARG A 69 8.23 -1.24 5.63
C ARG A 69 8.24 -2.73 5.36
N LEU A 70 9.43 -3.29 5.19
CA LEU A 70 9.64 -4.73 5.03
C LEU A 70 10.27 -5.27 6.32
N SER A 71 9.71 -6.34 6.89
CA SER A 71 10.41 -7.16 7.88
C SER A 71 11.16 -8.26 7.15
N ILE A 72 12.40 -8.54 7.56
CA ILE A 72 13.28 -9.53 6.93
C ILE A 72 13.66 -10.62 7.94
N ASP A 73 13.77 -11.86 7.49
CA ASP A 73 14.32 -12.96 8.27
C ASP A 73 15.86 -12.99 8.24
N SER A 74 16.44 -13.94 8.97
CA SER A 74 17.89 -14.15 9.04
C SER A 74 18.53 -14.58 7.71
N LYS A 75 17.75 -15.03 6.74
CA LYS A 75 18.19 -15.43 5.39
C LYS A 75 18.02 -14.28 4.38
N GLY A 76 17.50 -13.13 4.80
CA GLY A 76 17.25 -11.97 3.95
C GLY A 76 15.93 -12.01 3.19
N GLY A 77 15.03 -12.94 3.53
CA GLY A 77 13.69 -13.03 2.97
C GLY A 77 12.71 -12.07 3.64
N VAL A 78 11.87 -11.41 2.86
CA VAL A 78 10.77 -10.56 3.33
C VAL A 78 9.69 -11.46 3.92
N THR A 79 9.43 -11.30 5.22
CA THR A 79 8.40 -12.06 5.95
C THR A 79 7.13 -11.27 6.18
N LYS A 80 7.21 -9.93 6.11
CA LYS A 80 6.08 -9.04 6.32
C LYS A 80 6.26 -7.75 5.56
N ILE A 81 5.19 -7.28 4.93
CA ILE A 81 5.12 -5.97 4.27
C ILE A 81 4.08 -5.16 5.03
N THR A 82 4.50 -4.03 5.59
CA THR A 82 3.61 -3.08 6.25
C THR A 82 3.46 -1.86 5.36
N VAL A 83 2.22 -1.58 4.95
CA VAL A 83 1.84 -0.37 4.23
C VAL A 83 1.06 0.49 5.20
N VAL A 84 1.44 1.75 5.37
CA VAL A 84 0.73 2.73 6.20
C VAL A 84 0.38 3.94 5.35
N GLY A 85 -0.77 4.52 5.63
CA GLY A 85 -1.25 5.70 4.92
C GLY A 85 -2.12 6.55 5.81
N ASP A 86 -2.86 7.45 5.18
CA ASP A 86 -3.72 8.40 5.86
C ASP A 86 -4.98 8.61 5.02
N ARG A 87 -6.14 8.65 5.69
CA ARG A 87 -7.45 8.85 5.07
C ARG A 87 -8.05 10.23 5.35
N SER A 88 -7.25 11.20 5.81
CA SER A 88 -7.67 12.59 6.06
C SER A 88 -8.19 13.28 4.82
N ASP A 89 -7.74 12.83 3.65
CA ASP A 89 -8.20 13.29 2.36
C ASP A 89 -8.28 12.12 1.37
N PRO A 90 -9.20 12.18 0.39
CA PRO A 90 -9.36 11.11 -0.59
C PRO A 90 -8.10 10.81 -1.39
N ILE A 91 -7.24 11.81 -1.62
CA ILE A 91 -6.03 11.64 -2.44
C ILE A 91 -5.02 10.75 -1.73
N ASN A 92 -4.77 10.98 -0.44
CA ASN A 92 -3.89 10.11 0.37
C ASN A 92 -4.49 8.71 0.56
N LEU A 93 -5.82 8.60 0.72
CA LEU A 93 -6.49 7.31 0.82
C LEU A 93 -6.33 6.49 -0.47
N MET A 94 -6.60 7.09 -1.64
CA MET A 94 -6.47 6.42 -2.93
C MET A 94 -5.02 6.01 -3.21
N ARG A 95 -4.05 6.84 -2.84
CA ARG A 95 -2.62 6.48 -2.92
C ARG A 95 -2.28 5.26 -2.06
N PHE A 96 -2.80 5.20 -0.84
CA PHE A 96 -2.61 4.07 0.05
C PHE A 96 -3.21 2.78 -0.54
N ILE A 97 -4.46 2.85 -1.01
CA ILE A 97 -5.14 1.71 -1.67
C ILE A 97 -4.36 1.24 -2.89
N GLY A 98 -3.88 2.16 -3.73
CA GLY A 98 -3.04 1.85 -4.89
C GLY A 98 -1.77 1.08 -4.50
N ALA A 99 -1.07 1.52 -3.47
CA ALA A 99 0.13 0.82 -2.98
C ALA A 99 -0.17 -0.59 -2.44
N VAL A 100 -1.30 -0.78 -1.74
CA VAL A 100 -1.75 -2.12 -1.32
C VAL A 100 -2.09 -2.99 -2.53
N GLY A 101 -2.70 -2.41 -3.56
CA GLY A 101 -2.96 -3.06 -4.85
C GLY A 101 -1.70 -3.51 -5.57
N VAL A 102 -0.67 -2.66 -5.64
CA VAL A 102 0.63 -3.03 -6.21
C VAL A 102 1.27 -4.19 -5.44
N VAL A 103 1.21 -4.16 -4.10
CA VAL A 103 1.69 -5.27 -3.26
C VAL A 103 0.91 -6.56 -3.56
N ASN A 104 -0.41 -6.48 -3.74
CA ASN A 104 -1.22 -7.65 -4.05
C ASN A 104 -0.90 -8.26 -5.42
N THR A 105 -0.80 -7.43 -6.47
CA THR A 105 -0.39 -7.87 -7.80
C THR A 105 1.01 -8.47 -7.81
N MET A 106 1.96 -7.86 -7.07
CA MET A 106 3.32 -8.37 -6.92
C MET A 106 3.34 -9.79 -6.34
N LEU A 107 2.49 -10.04 -5.33
CA LEU A 107 2.39 -11.36 -4.69
C LEU A 107 1.56 -12.36 -5.50
N ASN A 108 0.82 -11.93 -6.52
CA ASN A 108 -0.02 -12.78 -7.35
C ASN A 108 0.28 -12.52 -8.84
N PRO A 109 1.40 -13.04 -9.38
CA PRO A 109 1.76 -12.84 -10.78
C PRO A 109 0.65 -13.33 -11.72
N GLY A 110 0.28 -12.48 -12.69
CA GLY A 110 -0.80 -12.77 -13.64
C GLY A 110 -2.22 -12.47 -13.13
N LEU A 111 -2.35 -11.90 -11.93
CA LEU A 111 -3.62 -11.37 -11.45
C LEU A 111 -4.07 -10.19 -12.32
N ASP A 112 -5.27 -10.28 -12.88
CA ASP A 112 -5.86 -9.17 -13.64
C ASP A 112 -6.34 -8.03 -12.71
N GLU A 113 -6.57 -6.86 -13.31
CA GLU A 113 -6.96 -5.65 -12.59
C GLU A 113 -8.29 -5.80 -11.84
N LYS A 114 -9.25 -6.53 -12.43
CA LYS A 114 -10.57 -6.73 -11.82
C LYS A 114 -10.44 -7.60 -10.58
N ALA A 115 -9.73 -8.72 -10.67
CA ALA A 115 -9.48 -9.61 -9.55
C ALA A 115 -8.71 -8.92 -8.43
N ASN A 116 -7.77 -8.02 -8.77
CA ASN A 116 -7.09 -7.18 -7.79
C ASN A 116 -8.07 -6.22 -7.09
N THR A 117 -8.90 -5.52 -7.86
CA THR A 117 -9.88 -4.57 -7.32
C THR A 117 -10.92 -5.26 -6.44
N ASP A 118 -11.45 -6.40 -6.89
CA ASP A 118 -12.38 -7.23 -6.12
C ASP A 118 -11.75 -7.69 -4.80
N PHE A 119 -10.47 -8.09 -4.82
CA PHE A 119 -9.74 -8.44 -3.61
C PHE A 119 -9.57 -7.24 -2.65
N LEU A 120 -9.16 -6.07 -3.17
CA LEU A 120 -9.02 -4.86 -2.35
C LEU A 120 -10.34 -4.43 -1.69
N ALA A 121 -11.48 -4.64 -2.35
CA ALA A 121 -12.79 -4.37 -1.77
C ALA A 121 -13.06 -5.22 -0.52
N THR A 122 -12.55 -6.44 -0.46
CA THR A 122 -12.69 -7.32 0.73
C THR A 122 -11.94 -6.81 1.96
N LEU A 123 -10.96 -5.91 1.78
CA LEU A 123 -10.17 -5.33 2.87
C LEU A 123 -10.85 -4.16 3.56
N GLY A 124 -11.98 -3.67 3.03
CA GLY A 124 -12.77 -2.61 3.67
C GLY A 124 -12.04 -1.26 3.80
N LEU A 125 -11.08 -0.97 2.92
CA LEU A 125 -10.20 0.20 3.02
C LEU A 125 -10.93 1.54 2.81
N MET A 126 -12.10 1.52 2.16
CA MET A 126 -12.88 2.71 1.79
C MET A 126 -14.03 3.01 2.75
N ARG A 127 -14.13 2.29 3.87
CA ARG A 127 -15.24 2.46 4.82
C ARG A 127 -15.12 3.76 5.62
N GLY A 128 -16.26 4.40 5.84
CA GLY A 128 -16.41 5.58 6.70
C GLY A 128 -16.64 5.22 8.16
N ASP A 129 -16.59 6.22 9.03
CA ASP A 129 -16.65 6.07 10.50
C ASP A 129 -17.94 5.43 11.02
N ASP A 130 -19.03 5.52 10.23
CA ASP A 130 -20.31 4.91 10.57
C ASP A 130 -20.31 3.37 10.41
N ASP A 131 -19.27 2.80 9.78
CA ASP A 131 -19.15 1.36 9.64
C ASP A 131 -18.63 0.72 10.96
N PRO A 132 -19.34 -0.28 11.51
CA PRO A 132 -19.03 -0.85 12.83
C PRO A 132 -17.68 -1.58 12.92
N SER A 133 -17.04 -1.83 11.78
CA SER A 133 -15.72 -2.47 11.72
C SER A 133 -14.55 -1.47 11.63
N VAL A 134 -14.82 -0.16 11.57
CA VAL A 134 -13.77 0.85 11.79
C VAL A 134 -13.19 0.69 13.20
N GLY A 135 -11.86 0.75 13.30
CA GLY A 135 -11.10 0.41 14.51
C GLY A 135 -10.84 -1.09 14.69
N GLN A 136 -11.44 -1.96 13.89
CA GLN A 136 -11.19 -3.40 13.91
C GLN A 136 -10.33 -3.84 12.72
N PRO A 137 -9.42 -4.82 12.92
CA PRO A 137 -8.71 -5.43 11.81
C PRO A 137 -9.68 -6.21 10.90
N VAL A 138 -9.52 -6.05 9.58
CA VAL A 138 -10.17 -6.86 8.55
C VAL A 138 -9.11 -7.69 7.85
N SER A 139 -9.36 -8.99 7.78
CA SER A 139 -8.46 -9.94 7.16
C SER A 139 -9.05 -10.49 5.87
N SER A 140 -8.21 -10.58 4.85
CA SER A 140 -8.50 -11.31 3.62
C SER A 140 -7.26 -12.05 3.17
N PHE A 141 -7.42 -13.14 2.43
CA PHE A 141 -6.29 -13.95 1.98
C PHE A 141 -6.51 -14.41 0.55
N ASN A 142 -5.42 -14.56 -0.18
CA ASN A 142 -5.40 -15.15 -1.50
C ASN A 142 -4.18 -16.06 -1.64
N HIS A 143 -3.89 -16.48 -2.87
CA HIS A 143 -2.76 -17.35 -3.14
C HIS A 143 -1.42 -16.68 -2.75
N GLY A 144 -1.28 -15.37 -3.00
CA GLY A 144 -0.04 -14.64 -2.80
C GLY A 144 0.26 -14.22 -1.36
N GLY A 145 -0.75 -14.05 -0.52
CA GLY A 145 -0.53 -13.60 0.85
C GLY A 145 -1.77 -13.56 1.73
N ALA A 146 -1.53 -13.35 3.02
CA ALA A 146 -2.54 -12.96 4.00
C ALA A 146 -2.44 -11.45 4.26
N PHE A 147 -3.56 -10.75 4.14
CA PHE A 147 -3.66 -9.32 4.33
C PHE A 147 -4.51 -9.06 5.57
N GLN A 148 -4.03 -8.20 6.45
CA GLN A 148 -4.77 -7.69 7.59
C GLN A 148 -4.68 -6.17 7.59
N CYS A 149 -5.81 -5.50 7.39
CA CYS A 149 -5.88 -4.05 7.29
C CYS A 149 -6.74 -3.45 8.40
N VAL A 150 -6.40 -2.25 8.84
CA VAL A 150 -7.15 -1.50 9.84
C VAL A 150 -7.27 -0.06 9.39
N SER A 151 -8.47 0.48 9.57
CA SER A 151 -8.77 1.91 9.46
C SER A 151 -9.24 2.38 10.82
N MET A 152 -8.55 3.34 11.43
CA MET A 152 -8.91 3.82 12.77
C MET A 152 -10.06 4.83 12.72
N PRO A 153 -10.88 4.93 13.77
CA PRO A 153 -11.87 6.01 13.92
C PRO A 153 -11.23 7.39 13.79
N SER A 154 -11.87 8.32 13.06
CA SER A 154 -11.25 9.62 12.73
C SER A 154 -11.10 10.55 13.93
N ASP A 155 -11.89 10.33 14.99
CA ASP A 155 -11.77 11.01 16.28
C ASP A 155 -10.52 10.59 17.06
N GLN A 156 -9.95 9.42 16.75
CA GLN A 156 -8.68 8.93 17.30
C GLN A 156 -7.51 9.27 16.38
N THR A 157 -7.60 8.90 15.09
CA THR A 157 -6.58 9.18 14.08
C THR A 157 -7.12 8.93 12.68
N THR A 158 -6.58 9.65 11.69
CA THR A 158 -6.84 9.38 10.26
C THR A 158 -5.89 8.34 9.67
N GLY A 159 -5.11 7.65 10.51
CA GLY A 159 -4.18 6.60 10.08
C GLY A 159 -4.90 5.36 9.56
N VAL A 160 -4.38 4.81 8.46
CA VAL A 160 -4.76 3.49 7.92
C VAL A 160 -3.51 2.63 7.76
N GLY A 161 -3.67 1.31 7.86
CA GLY A 161 -2.54 0.41 7.70
C GLY A 161 -2.95 -0.98 7.24
N CYS A 162 -2.08 -1.61 6.46
CA CYS A 162 -2.17 -3.02 6.08
C CYS A 162 -0.87 -3.72 6.43
N VAL A 163 -1.01 -4.89 7.05
CA VAL A 163 0.06 -5.85 7.25
C VAL A 163 -0.19 -7.01 6.28
N VAL A 164 0.84 -7.35 5.51
CA VAL A 164 0.79 -8.42 4.52
C VAL A 164 1.87 -9.43 4.84
N GLU A 165 1.46 -10.68 4.97
CA GLU A 165 2.35 -11.84 5.12
C GLU A 165 2.38 -12.59 3.79
N PRO A 166 3.48 -12.51 3.02
CA PRO A 166 3.64 -13.25 1.78
C PRO A 166 3.52 -14.76 2.02
N ARG A 167 2.81 -15.48 1.14
CA ARG A 167 2.70 -16.94 1.16
C ARG A 167 3.59 -17.55 0.09
N SER A 168 4.14 -18.72 0.37
CA SER A 168 5.08 -19.48 -0.48
C SER A 168 4.43 -20.67 -1.18
#